data_AF-A0A7S0UG32-F1
#
_entry.id   AF-A0A7S0UG32-F1
#
_cell.length_a   1.000
_cell.length_b   1.000
_cell.length_c   1.000
_cell.angle_alpha   90.00
_cell.angle_beta   90.00
_cell.angle_gamma   90.00
#
_symmetry.space_group_name_H-M   'P 1'
#
loop_
_entity.id
_entity.type
_entity.pdbx_description
1 polymer ?
#
loop_
_entity_poly.entity_id
_entity_poly.type
_entity_poly.pdbx_seq_one_letter_code
_entity_poly.pdbx_strand_id
1 'polypeptide(L)'
;DIHNLSYFANLAQTYTRRRRRRTASTTTFHRTNNNMDRTLLEKQNAETSNALIEGLKTSDAFLFLASQEQESTIARDKEDDVKLEKGIEFAKSKGVLDANFVPQPYVDIDVLGKTPSIVADEILAKIPSEDGSVIVLCGLSGTGKGTTVSMLRQKLIDQNKQVVTWSNGNIFRSVTLLAVTWCEQQEKCNGSFDA
;
A
#
# COMPACT_ATOMS: atom_id res chain seq x y z
N ASP A 1 11.72 -7.62 -15.26
CA ASP A 1 12.33 -8.86 -14.75
C ASP A 1 11.41 -10.06 -14.76
N ILE A 2 11.59 -10.91 -15.77
CA ILE A 2 10.86 -12.17 -15.98
C ILE A 2 11.42 -13.30 -15.08
N HIS A 3 12.37 -12.98 -14.19
CA HIS A 3 13.05 -13.95 -13.33
C HIS A 3 12.31 -14.36 -12.05
N ASN A 4 11.17 -13.74 -11.71
CA ASN A 4 10.43 -14.08 -10.49
C ASN A 4 9.37 -15.18 -10.68
N LEU A 5 8.81 -15.37 -11.89
CA LEU A 5 7.76 -16.40 -12.10
C LEU A 5 8.29 -17.84 -11.99
N SER A 6 9.56 -18.09 -12.32
CA SER A 6 10.16 -19.43 -12.22
C SER A 6 10.44 -19.85 -10.77
N TYR A 7 10.61 -18.89 -9.86
CA TYR A 7 10.78 -19.16 -8.42
C TYR A 7 9.45 -19.56 -7.77
N PHE A 8 8.35 -18.90 -8.13
CA PHE A 8 7.00 -19.24 -7.66
C PHE A 8 6.49 -20.59 -8.18
N ALA A 9 6.83 -20.97 -9.41
CA ALA A 9 6.49 -22.29 -9.96
C ALA A 9 7.25 -23.43 -9.25
N ASN A 10 8.50 -23.20 -8.87
CA ASN A 10 9.33 -24.22 -8.19
C ASN A 10 8.92 -24.43 -6.73
N LEU A 11 8.51 -23.40 -5.99
CA LEU A 11 8.01 -23.58 -4.61
C LEU A 11 6.72 -24.41 -4.58
N ALA A 12 5.81 -24.15 -5.52
CA ALA A 12 4.55 -24.89 -5.65
C ALA A 12 4.78 -26.37 -6.03
N GLN A 13 5.75 -26.66 -6.91
CA GLN A 13 6.12 -28.03 -7.28
C GLN A 13 6.84 -28.79 -6.15
N THR A 14 7.66 -28.09 -5.34
CA THR A 14 8.38 -28.70 -4.23
C THR A 14 7.42 -29.07 -3.09
N TYR A 15 6.37 -28.26 -2.87
CA TYR A 15 5.31 -28.55 -1.89
C TYR A 15 4.41 -29.72 -2.33
N THR A 16 4.15 -29.88 -3.64
CA THR A 16 3.33 -30.99 -4.15
C THR A 16 4.05 -32.34 -4.12
N ARG A 17 5.38 -32.38 -4.19
CA ARG A 17 6.13 -33.65 -4.19
C ARG A 17 6.26 -34.32 -2.81
N ARG A 18 6.16 -33.57 -1.70
CA ARG A 18 6.28 -34.13 -0.34
C ARG A 18 5.01 -34.79 0.20
N ARG A 19 3.86 -34.69 -0.49
CA ARG A 19 2.58 -35.25 -0.03
C ARG A 19 2.07 -36.44 -0.84
N ARG A 20 2.98 -37.21 -1.46
CA ARG A 20 2.65 -38.48 -2.12
C ARG A 20 2.95 -39.68 -1.22
N ARG A 21 2.29 -39.73 -0.06
CA ARG A 21 2.06 -40.95 0.75
C ARG A 21 1.16 -40.61 1.93
N ARG A 22 -0.16 -40.59 1.68
CA ARG A 22 -1.21 -41.09 2.58
C ARG A 22 -2.60 -40.81 2.00
N THR A 23 -3.29 -41.93 1.72
CA THR A 23 -4.75 -42.13 1.72
C THR A 23 -5.60 -41.15 0.93
N ALA A 24 -6.15 -41.66 -0.17
CA ALA A 24 -7.26 -41.10 -0.91
C ALA A 24 -8.45 -40.83 0.03
N SER A 25 -8.66 -39.56 0.35
CA SER A 25 -9.96 -39.03 0.76
C SER A 25 -10.40 -38.15 -0.39
N THR A 26 -11.44 -38.58 -1.09
CA THR A 26 -12.11 -37.83 -2.15
C THR A 26 -12.79 -36.62 -1.50
N THR A 27 -12.04 -35.56 -1.21
CA THR A 27 -12.62 -34.24 -0.94
C THR A 27 -13.14 -33.70 -2.25
N THR A 28 -14.45 -33.84 -2.44
CA THR A 28 -15.24 -33.12 -3.43
C THR A 28 -14.87 -31.65 -3.36
N PHE A 29 -14.17 -31.13 -4.37
CA PHE A 29 -14.03 -29.69 -4.55
C PHE A 29 -15.43 -29.14 -4.77
N HIS A 30 -16.03 -28.56 -3.73
CA HIS A 30 -17.17 -27.67 -3.91
C HIS A 30 -16.66 -26.48 -4.72
N ARG A 31 -16.92 -26.51 -6.02
CA ARG A 31 -16.80 -25.37 -6.91
C ARG A 31 -17.88 -24.39 -6.47
N THR A 32 -17.57 -23.51 -5.53
CA THR A 32 -18.39 -22.34 -5.27
C THR A 32 -18.34 -21.50 -6.55
N ASN A 33 -19.48 -21.43 -7.24
CA ASN A 33 -19.69 -20.57 -8.40
C ASN A 33 -19.56 -19.10 -7.99
N ASN A 34 -18.34 -18.62 -7.80
CA ASN A 34 -18.05 -17.20 -7.86
C ASN A 34 -17.54 -16.92 -9.27
N ASN A 35 -18.33 -16.19 -10.06
CA ASN A 35 -17.97 -15.65 -11.37
C ASN A 35 -16.80 -14.65 -11.21
N MET A 36 -15.61 -15.14 -10.85
CA MET A 36 -14.36 -14.41 -10.97
C MET A 36 -13.87 -14.60 -12.39
N ASP A 37 -14.38 -13.77 -13.31
CA ASP A 37 -13.94 -13.76 -14.69
C ASP A 37 -12.74 -12.82 -14.88
N ARG A 38 -12.12 -12.93 -16.06
CA ARG A 38 -10.95 -12.10 -16.40
C ARG A 38 -11.28 -10.61 -16.39
N THR A 39 -12.49 -10.24 -16.83
CA THR A 39 -12.95 -8.85 -16.87
C THR A 39 -13.00 -8.22 -15.49
N LEU A 40 -13.51 -8.95 -14.48
CA LEU A 40 -13.51 -8.51 -13.09
C LEU A 40 -12.10 -8.40 -12.52
N LEU A 41 -11.21 -9.35 -12.84
CA LEU A 41 -9.82 -9.33 -12.36
C LEU A 41 -9.00 -8.18 -12.96
N GLU A 42 -9.26 -7.83 -14.23
CA GLU A 42 -8.58 -6.73 -14.93
C GLU A 42 -8.94 -5.34 -14.35
N LYS A 43 -10.07 -5.19 -13.65
CA LYS A 43 -10.44 -3.93 -13.01
C LYS A 43 -9.46 -3.50 -11.90
N GLN A 44 -8.79 -4.46 -11.24
CA GLN A 44 -7.82 -4.24 -10.15
C GLN A 44 -8.27 -3.19 -9.12
N ASN A 45 -9.54 -3.22 -8.72
CA ASN A 45 -10.13 -2.23 -7.83
C ASN A 45 -10.83 -2.91 -6.64
N ALA A 46 -11.55 -2.11 -5.82
CA ALA A 46 -12.25 -2.62 -4.64
C ALA A 46 -13.29 -3.72 -4.98
N GLU A 47 -13.92 -3.67 -6.16
CA GLU A 47 -14.85 -4.69 -6.62
C GLU A 47 -14.14 -6.04 -6.81
N THR A 48 -12.97 -6.02 -7.46
CA THR A 48 -12.12 -7.21 -7.65
C THR A 48 -11.68 -7.79 -6.30
N SER A 49 -11.19 -6.95 -5.38
CA SER A 49 -10.74 -7.38 -4.06
C SER A 49 -11.87 -8.03 -3.26
N ASN A 50 -13.05 -7.42 -3.24
CA ASN A 50 -14.22 -7.96 -2.52
C ASN A 50 -14.64 -9.32 -3.09
N ALA A 51 -14.66 -9.48 -4.41
CA ALA A 51 -15.00 -10.75 -5.04
C ALA A 51 -14.00 -11.88 -4.70
N LEU A 52 -12.70 -11.55 -4.65
CA LEU A 52 -11.66 -12.50 -4.25
C LEU A 52 -11.79 -12.91 -2.79
N ILE A 53 -12.01 -11.95 -1.89
CA ILE A 53 -12.21 -12.21 -0.46
C ILE A 53 -13.43 -13.11 -0.29
N GLU A 54 -14.58 -12.77 -0.88
CA GLU A 54 -15.79 -13.59 -0.79
C GLU A 54 -15.61 -14.99 -1.38
N GLY A 55 -14.85 -15.11 -2.47
CA GLY A 55 -14.58 -16.39 -3.12
C GLY A 55 -13.58 -17.28 -2.39
N LEU A 56 -12.69 -16.70 -1.60
CA LEU A 56 -11.59 -17.41 -0.94
C LEU A 56 -11.67 -17.41 0.59
N LYS A 57 -12.66 -16.76 1.19
CA LYS A 57 -12.79 -16.63 2.66
C LYS A 57 -12.87 -17.97 3.40
N THR A 58 -13.29 -19.05 2.74
CA THR A 58 -13.35 -20.40 3.34
C THR A 58 -12.14 -21.27 3.03
N SER A 59 -11.13 -20.74 2.31
CA SER A 59 -9.92 -21.47 1.95
C SER A 59 -8.86 -21.30 3.03
N ASP A 60 -8.52 -22.39 3.73
CA ASP A 60 -7.48 -22.39 4.76
C ASP A 60 -6.13 -21.89 4.23
N ALA A 61 -5.78 -22.23 2.98
CA ALA A 61 -4.56 -21.78 2.34
C ALA A 61 -4.55 -20.26 2.11
N PHE A 62 -5.70 -19.69 1.71
CA PHE A 62 -5.84 -18.24 1.55
C PHE A 62 -5.75 -17.53 2.89
N LEU A 63 -6.45 -18.03 3.91
CA LEU A 63 -6.44 -17.45 5.26
C LEU A 63 -5.04 -17.48 5.89
N PHE A 64 -4.33 -18.59 5.74
CA PHE A 64 -2.94 -18.72 6.22
C PHE A 64 -2.02 -17.68 5.55
N LEU A 65 -2.06 -17.57 4.22
CA LEU A 65 -1.24 -16.60 3.50
C LEU A 65 -1.62 -15.15 3.84
N ALA A 66 -2.92 -14.85 3.90
CA ALA A 66 -3.40 -13.52 4.26
C ALA A 66 -2.91 -13.09 5.65
N SER A 67 -2.94 -14.01 6.63
CA SER A 67 -2.41 -13.75 7.98
C SER A 67 -0.92 -13.45 7.96
N GLN A 68 -0.12 -14.26 7.26
CA GLN A 68 1.33 -14.07 7.15
C GLN A 68 1.69 -12.73 6.48
N GLU A 69 0.99 -12.37 5.41
CA GLU A 69 1.19 -11.09 4.72
C GLU A 69 0.77 -9.89 5.57
N GLN A 70 -0.32 -10.02 6.34
CA GLN A 70 -0.76 -9.00 7.28
C GLN A 70 0.29 -8.77 8.37
N GLU A 71 0.81 -9.83 9.00
CA GLU A 71 1.85 -9.74 10.03
C GLU A 71 3.13 -9.10 9.50
N SER A 72 3.59 -9.54 8.33
CA SER A 72 4.75 -8.95 7.63
C SER A 72 4.55 -7.46 7.32
N THR A 73 3.33 -7.07 6.94
CA THR A 73 2.99 -5.68 6.66
C THR A 73 3.01 -4.83 7.92
N ILE A 74 2.42 -5.31 9.02
CA ILE A 74 2.43 -4.62 10.32
C ILE A 74 3.87 -4.47 10.84
N ALA A 75 4.71 -5.49 10.68
CA ALA A 75 6.10 -5.44 11.10
C ALA A 75 6.89 -4.37 10.33
N ARG A 76 6.70 -4.28 9.01
CA ARG A 76 7.32 -3.25 8.17
C ARG A 76 6.84 -1.84 8.52
N ASP A 77 5.53 -1.65 8.74
CA ASP A 77 4.99 -0.35 9.13
C ASP A 77 5.64 0.14 10.44
N LYS A 78 5.78 -0.74 11.45
CA LYS A 78 6.48 -0.42 12.70
C LYS A 78 7.95 -0.06 12.50
N GLU A 79 8.65 -0.79 11.63
CA GLU A 79 10.06 -0.50 11.32
C GLU A 79 10.20 0.87 10.64
N ASP A 80 9.32 1.18 9.70
CA ASP A 80 9.31 2.46 9.00
C ASP A 80 8.96 3.61 9.93
N ASP A 81 8.00 3.46 10.85
CA ASP A 81 7.65 4.47 11.85
C ASP A 81 8.87 4.87 12.70
N VAL A 82 9.64 3.88 13.18
CA VAL A 82 10.87 4.13 13.97
C VAL A 82 11.94 4.85 13.15
N LYS A 83 12.09 4.52 11.86
CA LYS A 83 13.07 5.19 10.98
C LYS A 83 12.66 6.63 10.67
N LEU A 84 11.38 6.86 10.41
CA LEU A 84 10.83 8.17 10.13
C LEU A 84 10.97 9.09 11.35
N GLU A 85 10.70 8.58 12.56
CA GLU A 85 10.88 9.34 13.80
C GLU A 85 12.33 9.81 13.99
N LYS A 86 13.31 8.91 13.82
CA LYS A 86 14.75 9.27 13.86
C LYS A 86 15.11 10.33 12.82
N GLY A 87 14.56 10.22 11.60
CA GLY A 87 14.76 11.21 10.55
C GLY A 87 14.22 12.59 10.92
N ILE A 88 13.05 12.64 11.56
CA ILE A 88 12.44 13.88 12.06
C ILE A 88 13.30 14.50 13.17
N GLU A 89 13.74 13.71 14.14
CA GLU A 89 14.63 14.17 15.22
C GLU A 89 15.93 14.75 14.67
N PHE A 90 16.54 14.05 13.70
CA PHE A 90 17.74 14.54 13.03
C PHE A 90 17.48 15.87 12.30
N ALA A 91 16.37 15.99 11.56
CA ALA A 91 16.01 17.22 10.86
C ALA A 91 15.76 18.40 11.82
N LYS A 92 15.16 18.15 12.99
CA LYS A 92 15.03 19.13 14.07
C LYS A 92 16.40 19.55 14.60
N SER A 93 17.31 18.60 14.85
CA SER A 93 18.67 18.89 15.34
C SER A 93 19.49 19.76 14.37
N LYS A 94 19.21 19.65 13.07
CA LYS A 94 19.85 20.43 12.01
C LYS A 94 19.17 21.78 11.75
N GLY A 95 18.09 22.09 12.46
CA GLY A 95 17.31 23.32 12.27
C GLY A 95 16.53 23.36 10.94
N VAL A 96 16.37 22.22 10.27
CA VAL A 96 15.57 22.12 9.03
C VAL A 96 14.08 22.10 9.34
N LEU A 97 13.71 21.47 10.46
CA LEU A 97 12.34 21.50 11.01
C LEU A 97 12.33 22.29 12.31
N ASP A 98 11.25 23.03 12.55
CA ASP A 98 11.01 23.67 13.84
C ASP A 98 10.93 22.60 14.94
N ALA A 99 11.81 22.72 15.93
CA ALA A 99 11.88 21.79 17.06
C ALA A 99 10.58 21.80 17.87
N ASN A 100 9.89 22.93 17.92
CA ASN A 100 8.65 23.16 18.67
C ASN A 100 7.39 22.93 17.84
N PHE A 101 7.52 22.43 16.60
CA PHE A 101 6.36 22.14 15.78
C PHE A 101 5.45 21.12 16.45
N VAL A 102 4.19 21.50 16.66
CA VAL A 102 3.13 20.62 17.17
C VAL A 102 2.18 20.33 16.00
N PRO A 103 2.10 19.07 15.53
CA PRO A 103 1.16 18.72 14.47
C PRO A 103 -0.28 18.89 14.94
N GLN A 104 -1.17 19.25 14.01
CA GLN A 104 -2.60 19.24 14.30
C GLN A 104 -3.07 17.82 14.61
N PRO A 105 -4.04 17.64 15.53
CA PRO A 105 -4.60 16.32 15.80
C PRO A 105 -5.20 15.69 14.55
N TYR A 106 -5.03 14.38 14.41
CA TYR A 106 -5.68 13.63 13.35
C TYR A 106 -7.19 13.61 13.55
N VAL A 107 -7.92 13.58 12.44
CA VAL A 107 -9.36 13.33 12.44
C VAL A 107 -9.58 11.87 12.05
N ASP A 108 -10.14 11.10 12.97
CA ASP A 108 -10.46 9.71 12.70
C ASP A 108 -11.63 9.58 11.72
N ILE A 109 -11.46 8.66 10.77
CA ILE A 109 -12.45 8.32 9.75
C ILE A 109 -12.60 6.81 9.76
N ASP A 110 -13.77 6.34 10.17
CA ASP A 110 -14.09 4.92 10.08
C ASP A 110 -14.25 4.53 8.62
N VAL A 111 -13.51 3.50 8.19
CA VAL A 111 -13.51 2.99 6.81
C VAL A 111 -14.19 1.63 6.71
N LEU A 112 -14.52 0.98 7.82
CA LEU A 112 -15.02 -0.39 7.82
C LEU A 112 -16.42 -0.45 7.17
N GLY A 113 -16.56 -1.36 6.20
CA GLY A 113 -17.82 -1.54 5.45
C GLY A 113 -18.18 -0.40 4.51
N LYS A 114 -17.35 0.64 4.38
CA LYS A 114 -17.59 1.78 3.49
C LYS A 114 -16.87 1.59 2.16
N THR A 115 -17.47 2.10 1.08
CA THR A 115 -16.79 2.16 -0.21
C THR A 115 -15.78 3.32 -0.22
N PRO A 116 -14.73 3.26 -1.06
CA PRO A 116 -13.78 4.37 -1.20
C PRO A 116 -14.46 5.70 -1.57
N SER A 117 -15.56 5.67 -2.31
CA SER A 117 -16.34 6.88 -2.61
C SER A 117 -16.95 7.50 -1.36
N ILE A 118 -17.58 6.70 -0.50
CA ILE A 118 -18.21 7.19 0.75
C ILE A 118 -17.14 7.78 1.68
N VAL A 119 -16.00 7.09 1.82
CA VAL A 119 -14.88 7.58 2.63
C VAL A 119 -14.36 8.91 2.08
N ALA A 120 -14.21 9.04 0.76
CA ALA A 120 -13.79 10.28 0.12
C ALA A 120 -14.80 11.42 0.37
N ASP A 121 -16.10 11.16 0.31
CA ASP A 121 -17.13 12.16 0.59
C ASP A 121 -17.08 12.63 2.06
N GLU A 122 -16.83 11.72 3.00
CA GLU A 122 -16.66 12.05 4.42
C GLU A 122 -15.42 12.93 4.67
N ILE A 123 -14.33 12.67 3.95
CA ILE A 123 -13.11 13.50 3.98
C ILE A 123 -13.42 14.90 3.44
N LEU A 124 -14.01 14.99 2.25
CA LEU A 124 -14.31 16.27 1.60
C LEU A 124 -15.24 17.15 2.43
N ALA A 125 -16.21 16.55 3.13
CA ALA A 125 -17.12 17.29 4.01
C ALA A 125 -16.43 17.95 5.21
N LYS A 126 -15.22 17.49 5.58
CA LYS A 126 -14.41 18.04 6.69
C LYS A 126 -13.40 19.09 6.23
N ILE A 127 -13.20 19.26 4.93
CA ILE A 127 -12.24 20.22 4.37
C ILE A 127 -12.89 21.61 4.31
N PRO A 128 -12.22 22.66 4.82
CA PRO A 128 -12.73 24.02 4.72
C PRO A 128 -12.86 24.46 3.25
N SER A 129 -13.85 25.31 2.95
CA SER A 129 -14.20 25.68 1.57
C SER A 129 -13.24 26.70 0.92
N GLU A 130 -12.24 27.22 1.65
CA GLU A 130 -11.42 28.32 1.18
C GLU A 130 -9.93 27.98 1.15
N ASP A 131 -9.28 28.46 0.07
CA ASP A 131 -7.88 28.28 -0.32
C ASP A 131 -7.36 26.83 -0.44
N GLY A 132 -6.22 26.70 -1.12
CA GLY A 132 -5.59 25.40 -1.39
C GLY A 132 -5.39 24.61 -0.09
N SER A 133 -5.81 23.35 -0.08
CA SER A 133 -5.77 22.48 1.09
C SER A 133 -4.76 21.36 0.93
N VAL A 134 -4.05 21.03 2.01
CA VAL A 134 -3.19 19.83 2.11
C VAL A 134 -3.92 18.79 2.93
N ILE A 135 -4.18 17.63 2.34
CA ILE A 135 -4.82 16.50 3.00
C ILE A 135 -3.75 15.43 3.26
N VAL A 136 -3.54 15.09 4.52
CA VAL A 136 -2.62 14.01 4.92
C VAL A 136 -3.44 12.81 5.37
N LEU A 137 -3.30 11.68 4.68
CA LEU A 137 -3.96 10.42 5.05
C LEU A 137 -2.98 9.50 5.77
N CYS A 138 -3.25 9.25 7.04
CA CYS A 138 -2.48 8.34 7.89
C CYS A 138 -3.28 7.05 8.13
N GLY A 139 -2.57 5.93 8.27
CA GLY A 139 -3.19 4.64 8.55
C GLY A 139 -2.28 3.48 8.16
N LEU A 140 -2.60 2.28 8.62
CA LEU A 140 -1.83 1.07 8.34
C LEU A 140 -1.77 0.76 6.84
N SER A 141 -0.70 0.14 6.38
CA SER A 141 -0.60 -0.33 5.01
C SER A 141 -1.68 -1.38 4.70
N GLY A 142 -2.16 -1.41 3.45
CA GLY A 142 -3.26 -2.27 3.03
C GLY A 142 -4.69 -1.79 3.38
N THR A 143 -4.87 -0.70 4.13
CA THR A 143 -6.21 -0.18 4.51
C THR A 143 -6.94 0.62 3.42
N GLY A 144 -6.46 0.60 2.17
CA GLY A 144 -7.12 1.29 1.05
C GLY A 144 -6.82 2.79 0.93
N LYS A 145 -5.77 3.31 1.59
CA LYS A 145 -5.34 4.72 1.46
C LYS A 145 -5.16 5.13 -0.01
N GLY A 146 -4.40 4.35 -0.80
CA GLY A 146 -4.16 4.65 -2.21
C GLY A 146 -5.45 4.72 -3.03
N THR A 147 -6.37 3.78 -2.81
CA THR A 147 -7.69 3.76 -3.45
C THR A 147 -8.52 4.99 -3.06
N THR A 148 -8.48 5.39 -1.79
CA THR A 148 -9.15 6.60 -1.30
C THR A 148 -8.55 7.87 -1.91
N VAL A 149 -7.21 7.96 -2.03
CA VAL A 149 -6.51 9.07 -2.72
C VAL A 149 -6.93 9.15 -4.19
N SER A 150 -7.00 8.02 -4.89
CA SER A 150 -7.45 8.00 -6.29
C SER A 150 -8.88 8.51 -6.43
N MET A 151 -9.78 8.15 -5.51
CA MET A 151 -11.16 8.67 -5.50
C MET A 151 -11.25 10.15 -5.14
N LEU A 152 -10.51 10.62 -4.14
CA LEU A 152 -10.44 12.04 -3.81
C LEU A 152 -9.93 12.85 -5.00
N ARG A 153 -8.85 12.38 -5.64
CA ARG A 153 -8.29 13.02 -6.83
C ARG A 153 -9.32 13.12 -7.95
N GLN A 154 -10.04 12.04 -8.23
CA GLN A 154 -11.08 12.05 -9.26
C GLN A 154 -12.17 13.08 -8.93
N LYS A 155 -12.77 13.00 -7.73
CA LYS A 155 -13.85 13.90 -7.30
C LYS A 155 -13.44 15.37 -7.33
N LEU A 156 -12.21 15.70 -6.92
CA LEU A 156 -11.69 17.06 -6.92
C LEU A 156 -11.41 17.57 -8.35
N ILE A 157 -10.89 16.72 -9.24
CA ILE A 157 -10.70 17.07 -10.67
C ILE A 157 -12.06 17.32 -11.33
N ASP A 158 -13.08 16.51 -11.02
CA ASP A 158 -14.44 16.70 -11.54
C ASP A 158 -15.05 18.03 -11.07
N GLN A 159 -14.58 18.58 -9.94
CA GLN A 159 -14.90 19.93 -9.45
C GLN A 159 -13.95 21.03 -9.98
N ASN A 160 -13.19 20.74 -11.04
CA ASN A 160 -12.23 21.65 -11.67
C ASN A 160 -11.11 22.15 -10.72
N LYS A 161 -10.69 21.32 -9.76
CA LYS A 161 -9.55 21.62 -8.86
C LYS A 161 -8.25 21.02 -9.40
N GLN A 162 -7.14 21.70 -9.13
CA GLN A 162 -5.81 21.15 -9.37
C GLN A 162 -5.40 20.26 -8.20
N VAL A 163 -5.02 19.01 -8.49
CA VAL A 163 -4.67 18.01 -7.46
C VAL A 163 -3.31 17.39 -7.74
N VAL A 164 -2.42 17.49 -6.76
CA VAL A 164 -1.14 16.79 -6.74
C VAL A 164 -1.16 15.77 -5.61
N THR A 165 -0.74 14.54 -5.91
CA THR A 165 -0.76 13.43 -4.96
C THR A 165 0.65 12.92 -4.74
N TRP A 166 1.06 12.84 -3.48
CA TRP A 166 2.35 12.27 -3.08
C TRP A 166 2.16 11.11 -2.11
N SER A 167 3.18 10.27 -2.02
CA SER A 167 3.31 9.22 -1.02
C SER A 167 4.76 9.18 -0.56
N ASN A 168 5.02 8.71 0.66
CA ASN A 168 6.38 8.53 1.15
C ASN A 168 7.21 7.70 0.16
N GLY A 169 6.64 6.61 -0.35
CA GLY A 169 7.28 5.78 -1.35
C GLY A 169 7.62 6.51 -2.66
N ASN A 170 6.77 7.42 -3.14
CA ASN A 170 7.09 8.20 -4.34
C ASN A 170 8.19 9.23 -4.06
N ILE A 171 8.11 9.93 -2.92
CA ILE A 171 9.12 10.92 -2.53
C ILE A 171 10.49 10.27 -2.42
N PHE A 172 10.60 9.15 -1.69
CA PHE A 172 11.87 8.44 -1.53
C PHE A 172 12.43 7.98 -2.87
N ARG A 173 11.62 7.36 -3.73
CA ARG A 173 12.08 6.91 -5.05
C ARG A 173 12.55 8.08 -5.92
N SER A 174 11.81 9.18 -5.94
CA SER A 174 12.16 10.36 -6.73
C SER A 174 13.45 11.01 -6.25
N VAL A 175 13.63 11.17 -4.94
CA VAL A 175 14.84 11.76 -4.37
C VAL A 175 16.04 10.84 -4.55
N THR A 176 15.88 9.53 -4.32
CA THR A 176 16.94 8.54 -4.56
C THR A 176 17.35 8.52 -6.03
N LEU A 177 16.39 8.51 -6.97
CA LEU A 177 16.70 8.55 -8.39
C LEU A 177 17.47 9.82 -8.75
N LEU A 178 17.02 10.99 -8.26
CA LEU A 178 17.70 12.26 -8.51
C LEU A 178 19.15 12.24 -7.98
N ALA A 179 19.36 11.74 -6.76
CA ALA A 179 20.68 11.62 -6.17
C ALA A 179 21.59 10.69 -6.98
N VAL A 180 21.09 9.51 -7.38
CA VAL A 180 21.85 8.55 -8.20
C VAL A 180 22.21 9.15 -9.55
N THR A 181 21.24 9.74 -10.26
CA THR A 181 21.47 10.38 -11.55
C THR A 181 22.47 11.53 -11.45
N TRP A 182 22.43 12.32 -10.37
CA TRP A 182 23.42 13.36 -10.14
C TRP A 182 24.82 12.75 -9.95
N CYS A 183 24.96 11.71 -9.11
CA CYS A 183 26.24 11.04 -8.89
C CYS A 183 26.83 10.46 -10.19
N GLU A 184 26.01 9.84 -11.04
CA GLU A 184 26.43 9.28 -12.34
C GLU A 184 26.97 10.35 -13.30
N GLN A 185 26.50 11.59 -13.19
CA GLN A 185 26.95 12.71 -14.02
C GLN A 185 28.25 13.36 -13.53
N GLN A 186 28.72 13.03 -12.32
CA GLN A 186 29.95 13.59 -11.76
C GLN A 186 31.13 12.65 -12.02
N GLU A 187 32.13 13.10 -12.77
CA GLU A 187 33.36 12.32 -13.08
C GLU A 187 34.17 11.90 -11.83
N LYS A 188 33.91 12.52 -10.67
CA LYS A 188 34.67 12.31 -9.42
C LYS A 188 33.83 11.79 -8.25
N CYS A 189 32.56 11.44 -8.45
CA CYS A 189 31.74 10.91 -7.37
C CYS A 189 32.03 9.40 -7.20
N ASN A 190 32.72 9.04 -6.13
CA ASN A 190 33.04 7.64 -5.80
C ASN A 190 31.94 6.92 -5.00
N GLY A 191 30.75 7.53 -4.89
CA GLY A 191 29.62 6.98 -4.12
C GLY A 191 29.79 7.05 -2.60
N SER A 192 30.79 7.78 -2.10
CA SER A 192 30.98 8.05 -0.67
C SER A 192 29.93 9.05 -0.18
N PHE A 193 29.06 8.64 0.74
CA PHE A 193 28.28 9.59 1.54
C PHE A 193 29.14 10.03 2.73
N ASP A 194 29.14 11.34 3.04
CA ASP A 194 29.88 11.87 4.20
C ASP A 194 29.48 11.10 5.47
N ALA A 195 30.48 10.53 6.15
CA ALA A 195 30.35 9.70 7.34
C ALA A 195 30.02 10.53 8.60
#